data_AF-A0A0G1Y533-F1
#
_entry.id   AF-A0A0G1Y533-F1
#
_cell.length_a   1.000
_cell.length_b   1.000
_cell.length_c   1.000
_cell.angle_alpha   90.00
_cell.angle_beta   90.00
_cell.angle_gamma   90.00
#
_symmetry.space_group_name_H-M   'P 1'
#
loop_
_entity.id
_entity.type
_entity.pdbx_description
1 polymer ?
#
loop_
_entity_poly.entity_id
_entity_poly.type
_entity_poly.pdbx_seq_one_letter_code
_entity_poly.pdbx_strand_id
1 'polypeptide(L)' 'MVCSQVMTLTIDELQEKLKTWDGCELCKSANPVLGEGNPKADIMFIGEAPGQKEDELKRPFVGPAGQFLDSKLLRS' A
#
# COMPACT_ATOMS: atom_id res chain seq x y z
N MET A 1 20.80 16.60 -24.82
CA MET A 1 21.48 16.09 -23.62
C MET A 1 20.85 16.74 -22.38
N VAL A 2 19.78 16.14 -21.84
CA VAL A 2 19.56 15.95 -20.40
C VAL A 2 18.52 14.84 -20.29
N CYS A 3 18.97 13.71 -19.72
CA CYS A 3 18.10 12.64 -19.26
C CYS A 3 17.20 13.26 -18.17
N SER A 4 15.91 13.45 -18.44
CA SER A 4 14.99 13.97 -17.42
C SER A 4 14.86 12.89 -16.35
N GLN A 5 15.51 13.15 -15.23
CA GLN A 5 15.52 12.37 -14.00
C GLN A 5 14.18 11.67 -13.76
N VAL A 6 14.13 10.34 -13.92
CA VAL A 6 13.06 9.54 -13.34
C VAL A 6 13.27 9.67 -11.83
N MET A 7 12.39 10.39 -11.14
CA MET A 7 12.44 10.46 -9.68
C MET A 7 12.14 9.06 -9.14
N THR A 8 13.18 8.35 -8.72
CA THR A 8 13.03 7.07 -8.04
C THR A 8 12.54 7.34 -6.62
N LEU A 9 11.21 7.35 -6.43
CA LEU A 9 10.64 7.33 -5.08
C LEU A 9 10.69 5.90 -4.55
N THR A 10 11.25 5.72 -3.35
CA THR A 10 11.09 4.45 -2.63
C THR A 10 9.72 4.36 -1.99
N ILE A 11 9.28 3.14 -1.66
CA ILE A 11 8.04 2.90 -0.92
C ILE A 11 8.08 3.63 0.43
N ASP A 12 9.23 3.60 1.12
CA ASP A 12 9.41 4.27 2.40
C ASP A 12 9.29 5.80 2.28
N GLU A 13 9.89 6.40 1.25
CA GLU A 13 9.77 7.83 0.98
C GLU A 13 8.33 8.23 0.66
N LEU A 14 7.59 7.37 -0.04
CA LEU A 14 6.17 7.58 -0.32
C LEU A 14 5.33 7.51 0.96
N GLN A 15 5.63 6.57 1.87
CA GLN A 15 4.96 6.47 3.17
C GLN A 15 5.13 7.75 3.99
N GLU A 16 6.35 8.29 4.09
CA GLU A 16 6.58 9.52 4.84
C GLU A 16 5.84 10.72 4.24
N LYS A 17 5.80 10.83 2.90
CA LYS A 17 5.06 11.91 2.22
C LYS A 17 3.55 11.82 2.45
N LEU A 18 2.99 10.61 2.50
CA LEU A 18 1.55 10.43 2.68
C LEU A 18 1.07 10.73 4.10
N LYS A 19 1.94 10.66 5.11
CA LYS A 19 1.57 11.03 6.49
C LYS A 19 1.18 12.49 6.64
N THR A 20 1.72 13.37 5.80
CA THR A 20 1.46 14.82 5.84
C THR A 20 0.61 15.30 4.67
N TRP A 21 0.18 14.39 3.80
CA TRP A 21 -0.59 14.74 2.61
C TRP A 21 -2.06 14.96 2.95
N ASP A 22 -2.58 16.12 2.59
CA ASP A 22 -3.94 16.60 2.89
C ASP A 22 -4.77 16.86 1.62
N GLY A 23 -4.33 16.34 0.48
CA GLY A 23 -4.93 16.61 -0.82
C GLY A 23 -6.27 15.90 -1.11
N CYS A 24 -6.84 15.15 -0.16
CA CYS A 24 -8.19 14.60 -0.29
C CYS A 24 -8.95 14.53 1.05
N GLU A 25 -10.26 14.42 0.95
CA GLU A 25 -11.16 14.35 2.12
C GLU A 25 -10.95 13.07 2.97
N LEU A 26 -10.49 11.97 2.37
CA LEU A 26 -10.26 10.71 3.10
C LEU A 26 -9.16 10.84 4.14
N CYS A 27 -8.16 11.72 3.93
CA CYS A 27 -7.11 11.99 4.90
C CYS A 27 -7.63 12.54 6.25
N LYS A 28 -8.87 13.02 6.29
CA LYS A 28 -9.50 13.54 7.52
C LYS A 28 -10.05 12.44 8.42
N SER A 29 -10.32 11.26 7.87
CA SER A 29 -11.04 10.19 8.57
C SER A 29 -10.39 8.81 8.46
N ALA A 30 -9.31 8.66 7.69
CA ALA A 30 -8.62 7.40 7.47
C ALA A 30 -7.10 7.60 7.46
N ASN A 31 -6.38 6.55 7.84
CA ASN A 31 -4.95 6.45 7.76
C ASN A 31 -4.53 5.97 6.36
N PRO A 32 -3.41 6.49 5.81
CA PRO A 32 -2.85 5.93 4.58
C PRO A 32 -2.34 4.51 4.86
N VAL A 33 -2.80 3.56 4.05
CA VAL A 33 -2.31 2.18 4.06
C VAL A 33 -1.54 1.94 2.76
N LEU A 34 -0.23 1.84 2.86
CA LEU A 34 0.62 1.56 1.71
C LEU A 34 0.77 0.06 1.47
N GLY A 35 1.22 -0.31 0.28
CA GLY A 35 1.60 -1.69 -0.03
C GLY A 35 2.78 -2.17 0.81
N GLU A 36 2.79 -3.46 1.14
CA GLU A 36 3.93 -4.17 1.72
C GLU A 36 4.35 -5.33 0.81
N GLY A 37 5.61 -5.77 0.91
CA GLY A 37 6.11 -6.93 0.17
C GLY A 37 7.52 -6.74 -0.37
N ASN A 38 7.91 -7.62 -1.29
CA ASN A 38 9.19 -7.53 -1.97
C ASN A 38 9.11 -6.51 -3.12
N PRO A 39 9.88 -5.40 -3.10
CA PRO A 39 9.89 -4.42 -4.20
C PRO A 39 10.37 -4.99 -5.55
N LYS A 40 11.00 -6.17 -5.52
CA LYS A 40 11.47 -6.92 -6.70
C LYS A 40 10.55 -8.09 -7.06
N ALA A 41 9.34 -8.15 -6.50
CA ALA A 41 8.38 -9.19 -6.87
C ALA A 41 7.94 -9.02 -8.33
N ASP A 42 7.79 -10.14 -9.05
CA ASP A 42 7.30 -10.14 -10.42
C ASP A 42 5.79 -9.83 -10.51
N ILE A 43 5.07 -9.98 -9.40
CA ILE A 43 3.61 -9.82 -9.31
C ILE A 43 3.28 -8.87 -8.16
N MET A 44 2.37 -7.94 -8.42
CA MET A 44 1.78 -7.03 -7.43
C MET A 44 0.27 -7.24 -7.37
N PHE A 45 -0.27 -7.37 -6.16
CA PHE A 45 -1.72 -7.43 -5.92
C PHE A 45 -2.23 -6.05 -5.50
N ILE A 46 -3.30 -5.59 -6.15
CA ILE A 46 -3.93 -4.29 -5.89
C ILE A 46 -5.39 -4.55 -5.50
N GLY A 47 -5.74 -4.13 -4.28
CA GLY A 47 -7.13 -4.16 -3.79
C GLY A 47 -7.89 -2.88 -4.12
N GLU A 48 -9.11 -2.75 -3.60
CA GLU A 48 -9.94 -1.56 -3.80
C GLU A 48 -9.54 -0.42 -2.85
N ALA A 49 -9.86 -0.56 -1.56
CA ALA A 49 -9.58 0.41 -0.52
C ALA A 49 -9.27 -0.30 0.80
N PRO A 50 -8.57 0.34 1.74
CA PRO A 50 -8.35 -0.21 3.07
C PRO A 50 -9.67 -0.43 3.82
N GLY A 51 -9.83 -1.61 4.40
CA GLY A 51 -10.90 -1.87 5.36
C GLY A 51 -10.55 -1.34 6.76
N GLN A 52 -11.44 -1.58 7.72
CA GLN A 52 -11.25 -1.13 9.10
C GLN A 52 -9.95 -1.66 9.73
N LYS A 53 -9.68 -2.96 9.58
CA LYS A 53 -8.48 -3.57 10.18
C LYS A 53 -7.20 -3.07 9.51
N GLU A 54 -7.24 -2.88 8.20
CA GLU A 54 -6.15 -2.33 7.43
C GLU A 54 -5.83 -0.90 7.86
N ASP A 55 -6.87 -0.08 8.10
CA ASP A 55 -6.73 1.28 8.60
C ASP A 55 -6.11 1.33 10.01
N GLU A 56 -6.64 0.52 10.93
CA GLU A 56 -6.17 0.43 12.33
C GLU A 56 -4.71 -0.02 12.42
N LEU A 57 -4.32 -1.02 11.60
CA LEU A 57 -2.98 -1.62 11.63
C LEU A 57 -2.00 -0.97 10.65
N LYS A 58 -2.49 -0.10 9.76
CA LYS A 58 -1.73 0.54 8.67
C LYS A 58 -1.02 -0.47 7.76
N ARG A 59 -1.65 -1.62 7.55
CA ARG A 59 -1.12 -2.74 6.76
C ARG A 59 -2.17 -3.28 5.79
N PRO A 60 -1.81 -3.59 4.55
CA PRO A 60 -2.77 -4.06 3.54
C PRO A 60 -3.11 -5.54 3.78
N PHE A 61 -4.32 -5.96 3.38
CA PHE A 61 -4.76 -7.36 3.39
C PHE A 61 -4.61 -8.10 4.74
N VAL A 62 -4.81 -7.43 5.87
CA VAL A 62 -4.75 -8.06 7.22
C VAL A 62 -6.13 -8.55 7.70
N GLY A 63 -7.20 -8.14 7.01
CA GLY A 63 -8.56 -8.57 7.28
C GLY A 63 -8.91 -9.96 6.74
N PRO A 64 -10.19 -10.39 6.87
CA PRO A 64 -10.65 -11.70 6.43
C PRO A 64 -10.41 -11.98 4.94
N ALA A 65 -10.55 -10.95 4.09
CA ALA A 65 -10.30 -11.07 2.65
C ALA A 65 -8.82 -11.35 2.34
N GLY A 66 -7.90 -10.73 3.09
CA GLY A 66 -6.47 -10.98 2.94
C GLY A 66 -6.06 -12.37 3.45
N GLN A 67 -6.61 -12.81 4.58
CA GLN A 67 -6.43 -14.18 5.06
C GLN A 67 -6.92 -15.22 4.04
N PHE A 68 -8.03 -14.93 3.35
CA PHE A 68 -8.50 -15.77 2.26
C PHE A 68 -7.54 -15.75 1.06
N LEU A 69 -7.04 -14.59 0.65
CA LEU A 69 -6.04 -14.46 -0.41
C LEU A 69 -4.80 -15.30 -0.10
N ASP A 70 -4.23 -15.16 1.10
CA ASP A 70 -3.08 -15.95 1.56
C ASP A 70 -3.35 -17.46 1.47
N SER A 71 -4.54 -17.89 1.89
CA SER A 71 -4.94 -19.31 1.82
C SER A 71 -5.00 -19.85 0.39
N LYS A 72 -5.21 -19.00 -0.61
CA LYS A 72 -5.22 -19.38 -2.03
C LYS A 72 -3.81 -19.39 -2.62
N LEU A 73 -2.97 -18.44 -2.25
CA LEU A 73 -1.59 -18.33 -2.75
C LEU A 73 -0.67 -19.40 -2.16
N LEU A 74 -0.86 -19.79 -0.90
CA LEU A 74 -0.01 -20.79 -0.23
C LEU A 74 -0.35 -22.24 -0.60
N ARG A 75 -1.40 -22.46 -1.40
CA ARG A 75 -1.96 -23.78 -1.69
C ARG A 75 -1.83 -24.18 -3.15
N SER A 76 -1.11 -23.40 -3.93
CA SER A 76 -0.76 -23.62 -5.35
C SER A 76 0.64 -24.20 -5.50
#